data_AF-A9IDJ5-F1
#
_entry.id   AF-A9IDJ5-F1
#
_cell.length_a   1.000
_cell.length_b   1.000
_cell.length_c   1.000
_cell.angle_alpha   90.00
_cell.angle_beta   90.00
_cell.angle_gamma   90.00
#
_symmetry.space_group_name_H-M   'P 1'
#
loop_
_entity.id
_entity.type
_entity.pdbx_description
1 polymer ?
#
loop_
_entity_poly.entity_id
_entity_poly.type
_entity_poly.pdbx_seq_one_letter_code
_entity_poly.pdbx_strand_id
1 'polypeptide(L)'
;MSIVFLAISRNGLKEAIELASVTESAIWCSSDAVSEAEYKSLQGLSVSRFSYPLSGEPLDKLQDAIYTIEEHHPGATIWAEQSKAQQ
;
A
#
# COMPACT_ATOMS: atom_id res chain seq x y z
N MET A 1 2.20 -4.54 -18.41
CA MET A 1 1.76 -5.04 -17.10
C MET A 1 2.15 -4.00 -16.08
N SER A 2 1.19 -3.39 -15.39
CA SER A 2 1.45 -2.43 -14.32
C SER A 2 1.82 -3.17 -13.04
N ILE A 3 2.62 -2.53 -12.19
CA ILE A 3 2.96 -3.02 -10.86
C ILE A 3 2.32 -2.08 -9.85
N VAL A 4 1.76 -2.65 -8.78
CA VAL A 4 1.29 -1.91 -7.61
C VAL A 4 1.95 -2.48 -6.36
N PHE A 5 2.50 -1.61 -5.51
CA PHE A 5 2.99 -1.99 -4.21
C PHE A 5 1.91 -1.75 -3.15
N LEU A 6 1.63 -2.74 -2.32
CA LEU A 6 0.79 -2.61 -1.13
C LEU A 6 1.67 -2.63 0.12
N ALA A 7 1.81 -1.48 0.77
CA ALA A 7 2.56 -1.32 2.01
C ALA A 7 1.64 -1.26 3.24
N ILE A 8 1.95 -2.03 4.26
CA ILE A 8 1.18 -2.15 5.50
C ILE A 8 1.87 -1.39 6.64
N SER A 9 3.19 -1.35 6.69
CA SER A 9 3.94 -0.68 7.76
C SER A 9 4.61 0.61 7.30
N ARG A 10 5.03 1.44 8.27
CA ARG A 10 5.86 2.64 8.00
C ARG A 10 7.14 2.32 7.24
N ASN A 11 7.75 1.17 7.51
CA ASN A 11 8.97 0.75 6.83
C ASN A 11 8.66 0.21 5.43
N GLY A 12 7.62 -0.62 5.30
CA GLY A 12 7.19 -1.11 4.00
C GLY A 12 6.77 0.03 3.06
N LEU A 13 6.19 1.11 3.57
CA LEU A 13 5.88 2.29 2.75
C LEU A 13 7.16 2.98 2.25
N LYS A 14 8.18 3.13 3.08
CA LYS A 14 9.46 3.71 2.65
C LYS A 14 10.09 2.86 1.55
N GLU A 15 10.15 1.54 1.74
CA GLU A 15 10.67 0.61 0.75
C GLU A 15 9.85 0.66 -0.55
N ALA A 16 8.52 0.71 -0.47
CA ALA A 16 7.65 0.83 -1.63
C ALA A 16 7.89 2.14 -2.40
N ILE A 17 8.10 3.26 -1.70
CA ILE A 17 8.45 4.56 -2.33
C ILE A 17 9.78 4.46 -3.07
N GLU A 18 10.79 3.85 -2.46
CA GLU A 18 12.10 3.66 -3.09
C GLU A 18 11.99 2.78 -4.35
N LEU A 19 11.29 1.65 -4.28
CA LEU A 19 11.11 0.73 -5.41
C LEU A 19 10.23 1.32 -6.53
N ALA A 20 9.17 2.05 -6.16
CA ALA A 20 8.30 2.71 -7.12
C ALA A 20 9.00 3.86 -7.84
N SER A 21 9.95 4.55 -7.21
CA SER A 21 10.68 5.65 -7.85
C SER A 21 11.45 5.23 -9.11
N VAL A 22 11.85 3.95 -9.17
CA VAL A 22 12.57 3.37 -10.33
C VAL A 22 11.61 2.90 -11.42
N THR A 23 10.40 2.51 -11.03
CA THR A 23 9.44 1.81 -11.90
C THR A 23 8.21 2.64 -12.28
N GLU A 24 8.07 3.83 -11.69
CA GLU A 24 6.88 4.69 -11.75
C GLU A 24 5.59 3.95 -11.35
N SER A 25 5.73 2.95 -10.47
CA SER A 25 4.62 2.11 -10.01
C SER A 25 3.70 2.85 -9.05
N ALA A 26 2.42 2.47 -9.03
CA ALA A 26 1.50 2.97 -8.01
C ALA A 26 1.77 2.31 -6.65
N ILE A 27 1.51 3.05 -5.58
CA ILE A 27 1.64 2.57 -4.21
C ILE A 27 0.29 2.72 -3.54
N TRP A 28 -0.14 1.68 -2.84
CA TRP A 28 -1.24 1.73 -1.89
C TRP A 28 -0.69 1.44 -0.51
N CYS A 29 -1.15 2.19 0.49
CA CYS A 29 -0.67 2.04 1.84
C CYS A 29 -1.80 2.01 2.87
N SER A 30 -1.55 1.27 3.94
CA SER A 30 -2.43 1.18 5.09
C SER A 30 -2.49 2.48 5.90
N SER A 31 -3.57 2.71 6.63
CA SER A 31 -3.74 3.94 7.43
C SER A 31 -2.75 4.09 8.58
N ASP A 32 -2.15 2.99 9.03
CA ASP A 32 -1.12 2.88 10.07
C ASP A 32 0.32 3.04 9.52
N ALA A 33 0.52 2.84 8.21
CA ALA A 33 1.79 3.04 7.53
C ALA A 33 2.18 4.52 7.47
N VAL A 34 1.21 5.43 7.47
CA VAL A 34 1.43 6.87 7.43
C VAL A 34 0.21 7.62 7.99
N SER A 35 0.45 8.66 8.79
CA SER A 35 -0.63 9.53 9.27
C SER A 35 -1.20 10.40 8.14
N GLU A 36 -2.42 10.94 8.32
CA GLU A 36 -3.01 11.91 7.38
C GLU A 36 -2.13 13.13 7.12
N ALA A 37 -1.43 13.62 8.15
CA ALA A 37 -0.53 14.75 8.02
C ALA A 37 0.72 14.41 7.20
N GLU A 38 1.33 13.25 7.47
CA GLU A 38 2.48 12.75 6.70
C GLU A 38 2.08 12.39 5.26
N TYR A 39 0.88 11.86 5.03
CA TYR A 39 0.36 11.51 3.71
C TYR A 39 0.22 12.74 2.79
N LYS A 40 -0.20 13.89 3.33
CA LYS A 40 -0.23 15.16 2.57
C LYS A 40 1.16 15.56 2.04
N SER A 41 2.22 15.20 2.75
CA SER A 41 3.60 15.45 2.30
C SER A 41 4.06 14.51 1.19
N LEU A 42 3.30 13.45 0.89
CA LEU A 42 3.57 12.51 -0.21
C LEU A 42 2.84 12.90 -1.51
N GLN A 43 2.15 14.05 -1.55
CA GLN A 43 1.51 14.54 -2.77
C GLN A 43 2.51 14.63 -3.93
N GLY A 44 2.12 14.13 -5.10
CA GLY A 44 2.97 14.05 -6.29
C GLY A 44 3.74 12.73 -6.41
N LEU A 45 3.80 11.92 -5.34
CA LEU A 45 4.13 10.50 -5.43
C LEU A 45 2.81 9.75 -5.63
N SER A 46 2.77 8.76 -6.53
CA SER A 46 1.57 7.95 -6.88
C SER A 46 1.11 7.04 -5.73
N VAL A 47 0.92 7.61 -4.54
CA VAL A 47 0.58 6.96 -3.29
C VAL A 47 -0.90 7.20 -3.01
N SER A 48 -1.64 6.11 -2.84
CA SER A 48 -3.00 6.09 -2.30
C SER A 48 -2.97 5.52 -0.90
N ARG A 49 -3.83 6.01 -0.02
CA ARG A 49 -3.89 5.59 1.39
C ARG A 49 -5.29 5.09 1.74
N PHE A 50 -5.38 3.87 2.29
CA PHE A 50 -6.62 3.37 2.87
C PHE A 50 -6.99 4.18 4.12
N SER A 51 -8.29 4.35 4.36
CA SER A 51 -8.81 5.05 5.54
C SER A 51 -8.85 4.17 6.81
N TYR A 52 -8.45 2.91 6.71
CA TYR A 52 -8.44 1.92 7.78
C TYR A 52 -7.09 1.17 7.84
N PRO A 53 -6.72 0.61 9.00
CA PRO A 53 -5.47 -0.12 9.15
C PRO A 53 -5.57 -1.50 8.49
N LEU A 54 -4.43 -2.03 8.06
CA LEU A 54 -4.26 -3.39 7.54
C LEU A 54 -3.29 -4.20 8.41
N SER A 55 -2.53 -3.56 9.31
CA SER A 55 -1.64 -4.28 10.21
C SER A 55 -2.44 -5.08 11.23
N GLY A 56 -2.14 -6.37 11.35
CA GLY A 56 -2.82 -7.29 12.27
C GLY A 56 -4.26 -7.64 11.88
N GLU A 57 -4.76 -7.09 10.77
CA GLU A 57 -6.08 -7.44 10.25
C GLU A 57 -6.07 -8.88 9.69
N PRO A 58 -7.23 -9.57 9.73
CA PRO A 58 -7.37 -10.90 9.16
C PRO A 58 -7.20 -10.91 7.64
N LEU A 59 -6.94 -12.10 7.09
CA LEU A 59 -6.61 -12.27 5.67
C LEU A 59 -7.71 -11.82 4.71
N ASP A 60 -8.97 -11.93 5.11
CA ASP A 60 -10.13 -11.43 4.35
C ASP A 60 -10.06 -9.91 4.15
N LYS A 61 -9.66 -9.14 5.16
CA LYS A 61 -9.47 -7.69 5.04
C LYS A 61 -8.32 -7.31 4.12
N LEU A 62 -7.23 -8.08 4.16
CA LEU A 62 -6.14 -7.90 3.20
C LEU A 62 -6.60 -8.21 1.78
N GLN A 63 -7.43 -9.25 1.61
CA GLN A 63 -7.99 -9.63 0.32
C GLN A 63 -8.96 -8.57 -0.23
N ASP A 64 -9.78 -7.95 0.62
CA ASP A 64 -10.65 -6.82 0.25
C ASP A 64 -9.84 -5.60 -0.23
N ALA A 65 -8.72 -5.31 0.43
CA ALA A 65 -7.81 -4.24 0.01
C ALA A 65 -7.18 -4.54 -1.36
N ILE A 66 -6.78 -5.80 -1.61
CA ILE A 66 -6.28 -6.25 -2.90
C ILE A 66 -7.35 -6.11 -3.99
N TYR A 67 -8.61 -6.47 -3.72
CA TYR A 67 -9.71 -6.26 -4.69
C TYR A 67 -9.93 -4.79 -5.00
N THR A 68 -9.89 -3.92 -3.98
CA THR A 68 -9.99 -2.47 -4.17
C THR A 68 -8.88 -1.96 -5.10
N ILE A 69 -7.66 -2.46 -4.95
CA ILE A 69 -6.54 -2.09 -5.83
C ILE A 69 -6.79 -2.56 -7.26
N GLU A 70 -7.27 -3.79 -7.46
CA GLU A 70 -7.59 -4.34 -8.79
C GLU A 70 -8.70 -3.54 -9.50
N GLU A 71 -9.69 -3.02 -8.78
CA GLU A 71 -10.72 -2.13 -9.35
C GLU A 71 -10.12 -0.84 -9.92
N HIS A 72 -9.07 -0.30 -9.29
CA HIS A 72 -8.38 0.93 -9.71
C HIS A 72 -7.26 0.68 -10.73
N HIS A 73 -6.64 -0.50 -10.67
CA HIS A 73 -5.52 -0.90 -11.52
C HIS A 73 -5.76 -2.29 -12.14
N PRO A 74 -6.74 -2.45 -13.06
CA PRO A 74 -7.09 -3.76 -13.60
C PRO A 74 -5.91 -4.46 -14.29
N GLY A 75 -5.69 -5.72 -13.95
CA GLY A 75 -4.62 -6.57 -14.49
C GLY A 75 -3.22 -6.22 -13.98
N ALA A 76 -3.11 -5.47 -12.89
CA ALA A 76 -1.82 -5.15 -12.29
C ALA A 76 -1.26 -6.32 -11.47
N THR A 77 0.07 -6.46 -11.47
CA THR A 77 0.75 -7.33 -10.52
C THR A 77 0.88 -6.60 -9.19
N ILE A 78 0.26 -7.14 -8.14
CA ILE A 78 0.29 -6.55 -6.80
C ILE A 78 1.38 -7.23 -5.96
N TRP A 79 2.34 -6.44 -5.47
CA TRP A 79 3.32 -6.86 -4.48
C TRP A 79 2.90 -6.36 -3.10
N ALA A 80 2.44 -7.27 -2.25
CA ALA A 80 1.97 -6.93 -0.90
C ALA A 80 3.02 -7.24 0.17
N GLU A 81 3.27 -6.28 1.05
CA GLU A 81 4.00 -6.49 2.30
C GLU A 81 3.25 -7.56 3.12
N GLN A 82 4.00 -8.50 3.70
CA GLN A 82 3.46 -9.42 4.67
C GLN A 82 3.16 -8.69 5.99
N SER A 83 1.89 -8.65 6.42
CA SER A 83 1.57 -8.18 7.76
C SER A 83 2.09 -9.21 8.77
N LYS A 84 3.09 -8.84 9.57
CA LYS A 84 3.38 -9.62 10.78
C LYS A 84 2.23 -9.34 11.74
N ALA A 85 1.33 -10.31 11.92
CA ALA A 85 0.44 -10.30 13.07
C ALA A 85 1.30 -10.04 14.31
N GLN A 86 0.99 -8.98 15.06
CA GLN A 86 1.65 -8.74 16.34
C GLN A 86 1.38 -9.96 17.22
N GLN A 87 2.41 -10.78 17.46
CA GLN A 87 2.40 -11.82 18.48
C GLN A 87 2.34 -11.18 19.87
#